data_AF-A0A537EDY7-F1
#
_entry.id   AF-A0A537EDY7-F1
#
_cell.length_a   1.000
_cell.length_b   1.000
_cell.length_c   1.000
_cell.angle_alpha   90.00
_cell.angle_beta   90.00
_cell.angle_gamma   90.00
#
_symmetry.space_group_name_H-M   'P 1'
#
loop_
_entity.id
_entity.type
_entity.pdbx_description
1 polymer ?
#
loop_
_entity_poly.entity_id
_entity_poly.type
_entity_poly.pdbx_seq_one_letter_code
_entity_poly.pdbx_strand_id
1 'polypeptide(L)' 'MSIKPKTRVSKIEMIKEIIRAQGINPEQILTRDALNQPATTYQDPTHAQEHQWLVLTKTLRELIHQETQRIAVTG' A
#
# COMPACT_ATOMS: atom_id res chain seq x y z
N MET A 1 -5.36 -33.68 -7.39
CA MET A 1 -5.07 -32.47 -6.58
C MET A 1 -4.71 -31.34 -7.55
N SER A 2 -5.52 -30.27 -7.61
CA SER A 2 -5.32 -29.17 -8.57
C SER A 2 -4.61 -28.02 -7.85
N ILE A 3 -3.28 -27.94 -8.00
CA ILE A 3 -2.49 -26.83 -7.47
C ILE A 3 -2.51 -25.74 -8.53
N LYS A 4 -3.49 -24.83 -8.45
CA LYS A 4 -3.50 -23.62 -9.30
C LYS A 4 -2.27 -22.79 -8.93
N PRO A 5 -1.39 -22.39 -9.87
CA PRO A 5 -0.28 -21.50 -9.57
C PRO A 5 -0.86 -20.12 -9.19
N LYS A 6 -1.01 -19.86 -7.89
CA LYS A 6 -1.38 -18.57 -7.31
C LYS A 6 -0.15 -17.65 -7.32
N THR A 7 0.40 -17.34 -8.49
CA THR A 7 1.58 -16.46 -8.58
C THR A 7 1.45 -15.47 -9.73
N ARG A 8 0.29 -14.81 -9.82
CA ARG A 8 0.26 -13.40 -10.21
C ARG A 8 0.16 -12.60 -8.92
N VAL A 9 1.29 -12.38 -8.26
CA VAL A 9 1.34 -11.39 -7.18
C VAL A 9 0.96 -10.07 -7.84
N SER A 10 -0.25 -9.59 -7.55
CA SER A 10 -0.72 -8.32 -8.10
C SER A 10 0.23 -7.22 -7.59
N LYS A 11 0.53 -6.19 -8.39
CA LYS A 11 1.50 -5.15 -7.99
C LYS A 11 1.18 -4.59 -6.59
N ILE A 12 -0.11 -4.47 -6.27
CA ILE A 12 -0.64 -4.09 -4.95
C ILE A 12 -0.13 -5.02 -3.84
N GLU A 13 -0.22 -6.33 -4.02
CA GLU A 13 0.21 -7.31 -3.02
C GLU A 13 1.72 -7.22 -2.76
N MET A 14 2.52 -6.96 -3.80
CA MET A 14 3.96 -6.74 -3.63
C MET A 14 4.25 -5.49 -2.77
N ILE A 15 3.57 -4.37 -3.01
CA ILE A 15 3.75 -3.17 -2.19
C ILE A 15 3.28 -3.40 -0.75
N LYS A 16 2.17 -4.12 -0.56
CA LYS A 16 1.68 -4.48 0.78
C LYS A 16 2.75 -5.26 1.57
N GLU A 17 3.43 -6.21 0.94
CA GLU A 17 4.50 -6.97 1.59
C GLU A 17 5.70 -6.09 1.95
N ILE A 18 6.10 -5.14 1.08
CA ILE A 18 7.19 -4.20 1.39
C ILE A 18 6.81 -3.32 2.59
N ILE A 19 5.59 -2.76 2.61
CA ILE A 19 5.11 -1.94 3.72
C ILE A 19 5.05 -2.77 5.03
N ARG A 20 4.62 -4.03 4.96
CA ARG A 20 4.65 -4.98 6.10
C ARG A 20 6.06 -5.23 6.59
N ALA A 21 7.04 -5.36 5.69
CA ALA A 21 8.44 -5.52 6.07
C ALA A 21 9.01 -4.30 6.81
N GLN A 22 8.42 -3.12 6.63
CA GLN A 22 8.74 -1.91 7.42
C GLN A 22 7.99 -1.85 8.76
N GLY A 23 7.24 -2.89 9.13
CA GLY A 23 6.46 -2.95 10.38
C GLY A 23 5.11 -2.23 10.31
N ILE A 24 4.66 -1.82 9.12
CA ILE A 24 3.43 -1.05 8.95
C ILE A 24 2.35 -1.94 8.32
N ASN A 25 1.10 -1.83 8.80
CA ASN A 25 0.01 -2.60 8.23
C ASN A 25 -0.66 -1.84 7.06
N PRO A 26 -0.56 -2.34 5.81
CA PRO A 26 -1.18 -1.69 4.66
C PRO A 26 -2.70 -1.64 4.73
N GLU A 27 -3.35 -2.61 5.39
CA GLU A 27 -4.81 -2.59 5.53
C GLU A 27 -5.25 -1.44 6.42
N GLN A 28 -4.53 -1.17 7.51
CA GLN A 28 -4.80 -0.02 8.38
C GLN A 28 -4.65 1.31 7.64
N ILE A 29 -3.67 1.41 6.74
CA ILE A 29 -3.49 2.60 5.89
C ILE A 29 -4.69 2.78 4.96
N LEU A 30 -5.08 1.71 4.25
CA LEU A 30 -6.22 1.74 3.34
C LEU A 30 -7.53 2.04 4.07
N THR A 31 -7.73 1.48 5.27
CA THR A 31 -8.90 1.77 6.12
C THR A 31 -8.91 3.22 6.58
N ARG A 32 -7.79 3.75 7.06
CA ARG A 32 -7.70 5.17 7.45
C ARG A 32 -7.93 6.11 6.27
N ASP A 33 -7.41 5.76 5.10
CA ASP A 33 -7.65 6.54 3.89
C ASP A 33 -9.13 6.49 3.48
N ALA A 34 -9.75 5.31 3.49
CA ALA A 34 -11.18 5.15 3.21
C ALA A 34 -12.07 5.91 4.22
N LEU A 35 -11.67 6.02 5.48
CA LEU A 35 -12.36 6.80 6.50
C LEU A 35 -12.17 8.32 6.34
N ASN A 36 -11.02 8.76 5.81
CA ASN A 36 -10.72 10.17 5.55
C ASN A 36 -11.28 10.65 4.20
N GLN A 37 -11.58 9.74 3.27
CA GLN A 37 -12.25 10.05 2.02
C GLN A 37 -13.73 10.42 2.29
N PRO A 38 -14.20 11.60 1.85
CA PRO A 38 -15.61 11.95 1.99
C PRO A 38 -16.44 11.07 1.06
N ALA A 39 -17.11 10.05 1.63
CA ALA A 39 -18.12 9.15 1.03
C ALA A 39 -18.14 9.10 -0.51
N THR A 40 -16.98 8.91 -1.13
CA THR A 40 -16.90 8.80 -2.58
C THR A 40 -17.28 7.36 -2.85
N THR A 41 -18.54 7.13 -3.17
CA THR A 41 -19.01 5.84 -3.68
C THR A 41 -18.20 5.55 -4.93
N TYR A 42 -17.14 4.75 -4.78
CA TYR A 42 -16.43 4.14 -5.89
C TYR A 42 -17.45 3.22 -6.59
N GLN A 43 -18.15 3.77 -7.58
CA GLN A 43 -19.13 3.02 -8.39
C GLN A 43 -18.47 1.88 -9.16
N ASP A 44 -17.15 1.91 -9.32
CA ASP A 44 -16.39 0.93 -10.08
C ASP A 44 -15.22 0.32 -9.25
N PRO A 45 -15.09 -1.02 -9.21
CA PRO A 45 -14.03 -1.69 -8.47
C PRO A 45 -12.62 -1.42 -9.02
N THR A 46 -12.50 -1.03 -10.29
CA THR A 46 -11.22 -0.66 -10.91
C THR A 46 -10.69 0.64 -10.31
N HIS A 47 -11.56 1.63 -10.13
CA HIS A 47 -11.19 2.89 -9.50
C HIS A 47 -10.78 2.71 -8.04
N ALA A 48 -11.47 1.82 -7.30
CA ALA A 48 -11.08 1.47 -5.94
C ALA A 48 -9.68 0.82 -5.90
N GLN A 49 -9.38 -0.05 -6.86
CA GLN A 49 -8.09 -0.70 -6.98
C GLN A 49 -6.96 0.30 -7.33
N GLU A 50 -7.19 1.21 -8.26
CA GLU A 50 -6.23 2.27 -8.61
C GLU A 50 -5.97 3.22 -7.43
N HIS A 51 -7.02 3.54 -6.67
CA HIS A 51 -6.89 4.36 -5.47
C HIS A 51 -6.06 3.67 -4.39
N GLN A 52 -6.34 2.39 -4.10
CA GLN A 52 -5.53 1.59 -3.18
C GLN A 52 -4.07 1.55 -3.61
N TRP A 53 -3.80 1.39 -4.91
CA TRP A 53 -2.47 1.44 -5.46
C TRP A 53 -1.77 2.79 -5.22
N LEU A 54 -2.46 3.90 -5.46
CA LEU A 54 -1.97 5.26 -5.24
C LEU A 54 -1.61 5.49 -3.77
N VAL A 55 -2.51 5.13 -2.86
CA VAL A 55 -2.31 5.28 -1.41
C VAL A 55 -1.08 4.49 -0.95
N LEU A 56 -1.00 3.21 -1.32
CA LEU A 56 0.13 2.35 -0.92
C LEU A 56 1.46 2.84 -1.51
N THR A 57 1.47 3.26 -2.78
CA THR A 57 2.69 3.79 -3.42
C THR A 57 3.15 5.09 -2.77
N LYS A 58 2.21 5.96 -2.40
CA LYS A 58 2.51 7.20 -1.67
C LYS A 58 3.12 6.89 -0.31
N THR A 59 2.50 6.01 0.48
CA THR A 59 3.05 5.57 1.76
C THR A 59 4.46 5.01 1.59
N LEU A 60 4.68 4.15 0.60
CA LEU A 60 6.00 3.57 0.35
C LEU A 60 7.06 4.65 0.06
N ARG A 61 6.74 5.67 -0.75
CA ARG A 61 7.66 6.80 -0.99
C ARG A 61 7.96 7.58 0.28
N GLU A 62 6.95 7.83 1.11
CA GLU A 62 7.14 8.53 2.38
C GLU A 62 8.05 7.73 3.32
N LEU A 63 7.91 6.40 3.36
CA LEU A 63 8.80 5.54 4.14
C LEU A 63 10.24 5.60 3.66
N ILE A 64 10.47 5.48 2.35
CA ILE A 64 11.81 5.60 1.78
C ILE A 64 12.43 6.97 2.08
N HIS A 65 11.63 8.03 1.95
CA HIS A 65 12.07 9.39 2.28
C HIS A 65 12.43 9.53 3.77
N GLN A 66 11.58 9.03 4.67
CA GLN A 66 11.84 9.05 6.11
C GLN A 66 13.09 8.26 6.49
N GLU A 67 13.29 7.08 5.92
CA GLU A 67 14.49 6.27 6.16
C GLU A 67 15.75 6.97 5.64
N THR A 68 15.68 7.62 4.47
CA THR A 68 16.80 8.43 3.95
C THR A 68 17.16 9.58 4.89
N GLN A 69 16.16 10.26 5.46
CA GLN A 69 16.38 11.33 6.44
C GLN A 69 16.96 10.79 7.76
N ARG A 70 16.52 9.61 8.22
CA ARG A 70 17.06 8.97 9.44
C ARG A 70 18.53 8.60 9.31
N ILE A 71 18.94 8.09 8.15
CA ILE A 71 20.34 7.74 7.88
C ILE A 71 21.21 9.00 7.85
N ALA A 72 20.69 10.09 7.28
CA ALA A 72 21.42 11.36 7.16
C ALA A 72 21.66 12.08 8.50
N VAL A 73 20.84 11.86 9.53
CA VAL A 73 20.99 12.50 10.85
C VAL A 73 21.85 11.69 11.84
N THR A 74 22.23 10.47 11.47
CA THR A 74 23.02 9.56 12.32
C THR A 74 24.49 9.46 11.87
N GLY A 75 24.88 10.21 10.81
CA GLY A 75 26.22 10.26 10.24
C GLY A 75 27.06 11.45 10.71
#